data_AF-A0A024TDT0-F1
#
_entry.id   AF-A0A024TDT0-F1
#
_cell.length_a   1.000
_cell.length_b   1.000
_cell.length_c   1.000
_cell.angle_alpha   90.00
_cell.angle_beta   90.00
_cell.angle_gamma   90.00
#
_symmetry.space_group_name_H-M   'P 1'
#
loop_
_entity.id
_entity.type
_entity.pdbx_description
1 polymer ?
#
loop_
_entity_poly.entity_id
_entity_poly.type
_entity_poly.pdbx_seq_one_letter_code
_entity_poly.pdbx_strand_id
1 'polypeptide(L)'
;MEMPPPVSRPPAAASKATPPRFEETLTLERLREKIEHFADERDWHKFHTPRNLLLAMTGEVGEVCECFQWRNDDGQDVDTWTAEDKEHLGEELSDVLIYLVRLADRCNIDLPTAALRKMEKNAIKYPAKLAKGSSLKYTAYT
;
A
#
# COMPACT_ATOMS: atom_id res chain seq x y z
N MET A 1 -49.28 41.01 -0.07
CA MET A 1 -48.45 40.54 -1.19
C MET A 1 -47.23 39.90 -0.56
N GLU A 2 -47.31 38.60 -0.26
CA GLU A 2 -46.23 37.87 0.41
C GLU A 2 -45.07 37.60 -0.57
N MET A 3 -43.84 37.86 -0.13
CA MET A 3 -42.65 37.51 -0.88
C MET A 3 -42.35 36.01 -0.71
N PRO A 4 -41.99 35.30 -1.79
CA PRO A 4 -41.62 33.89 -1.69
C PRO A 4 -40.31 33.73 -0.89
N PRO A 5 -40.15 32.61 -0.16
CA PRO A 5 -38.95 32.33 0.63
C PRO A 5 -37.73 32.13 -0.29
N PRO A 6 -36.50 32.39 0.22
CA PRO A 6 -35.29 32.21 -0.56
C PRO A 6 -35.10 30.73 -0.91
N VAL A 7 -34.93 30.45 -2.19
CA VAL A 7 -34.60 29.12 -2.71
C VAL A 7 -33.20 28.75 -2.20
N SER A 8 -33.12 27.71 -1.37
CA SER A 8 -31.84 27.18 -0.90
C SER A 8 -31.04 26.64 -2.09
N ARG A 9 -29.84 27.19 -2.29
CA ARG A 9 -28.92 26.74 -3.33
C ARG A 9 -28.37 25.37 -2.89
N PRO A 10 -28.39 24.33 -3.74
CA PRO A 10 -27.77 23.05 -3.41
C PRO A 10 -26.27 23.24 -3.15
N PRO A 11 -25.67 22.46 -2.21
CA PRO A 11 -24.24 22.54 -1.95
C PRO A 11 -23.49 22.27 -3.26
N ALA A 12 -22.47 23.09 -3.53
CA ALA A 12 -21.59 22.88 -4.66
C ALA A 12 -21.03 21.45 -4.59
N ALA A 13 -21.21 20.67 -5.66
CA ALA A 13 -20.61 19.35 -5.76
C ALA A 13 -19.10 19.50 -5.54
N ALA A 14 -18.59 18.87 -4.47
CA ALA A 14 -17.16 18.86 -4.19
C ALA A 14 -16.43 18.34 -5.44
N SER A 15 -15.54 19.17 -6.00
CA SER A 15 -14.67 18.76 -7.08
C SER A 15 -13.85 17.56 -6.62
N LYS A 16 -14.11 16.37 -7.18
CA LYS A 16 -13.29 15.19 -6.90
C LYS A 16 -11.89 15.48 -7.40
N ALA A 17 -10.98 15.81 -6.48
CA ALA A 17 -9.57 16.00 -6.80
C ALA A 17 -9.04 14.75 -7.51
N THR A 18 -8.21 14.93 -8.53
CA THR A 18 -7.53 13.81 -9.20
C THR A 18 -6.68 13.08 -8.15
N PRO A 19 -6.81 11.74 -8.00
CA PRO A 19 -6.02 11.01 -7.02
C PRO A 19 -4.53 11.17 -7.33
N PRO A 20 -3.68 11.22 -6.30
CA PRO A 20 -2.24 11.31 -6.50
C PRO A 20 -1.74 10.10 -7.31
N ARG A 21 -0.74 10.35 -8.15
CA ARG A 21 0.03 9.29 -8.82
C ARG A 21 1.27 8.99 -8.00
N PHE A 22 1.76 7.76 -8.08
CA PHE A 22 3.07 7.42 -7.53
C PHE A 22 4.18 8.09 -8.33
N GLU A 23 5.33 8.25 -7.69
CA GLU A 23 6.51 8.79 -8.35
C GLU A 23 6.98 7.85 -9.47
N GLU A 24 7.13 8.41 -10.67
CA GLU A 24 7.28 7.63 -11.91
C GLU A 24 8.71 7.14 -12.15
N THR A 25 9.72 7.78 -11.55
CA THR A 25 11.14 7.51 -11.86
C THR A 25 11.82 6.54 -10.89
N LEU A 26 11.26 6.34 -9.69
CA LEU A 26 11.85 5.45 -8.70
C LEU A 26 11.45 3.99 -8.95
N THR A 27 12.37 3.22 -9.52
CA THR A 27 12.19 1.77 -9.68
C THR A 27 12.55 1.02 -8.40
N LEU A 28 12.10 -0.23 -8.26
CA LEU A 28 12.52 -1.09 -7.15
C LEU A 28 14.03 -1.36 -7.16
N GLU A 29 14.69 -1.37 -8.33
CA GLU A 29 16.15 -1.48 -8.40
C GLU A 29 16.82 -0.22 -7.85
N ARG A 30 16.35 0.96 -8.23
CA ARG A 30 16.83 2.24 -7.69
C ARG A 30 16.62 2.34 -6.18
N LEU A 31 15.50 1.80 -5.68
CA LEU A 31 15.24 1.72 -4.24
C LEU A 31 16.19 0.72 -3.55
N ARG A 32 16.41 -0.46 -4.13
CA ARG A 32 17.38 -1.46 -3.65
C ARG A 32 18.78 -0.86 -3.52
N GLU A 33 19.27 -0.16 -4.55
CA GLU A 33 20.56 0.54 -4.55
C GLU A 33 20.65 1.56 -3.39
N LYS A 34 19.59 2.35 -3.17
CA LYS A 34 19.54 3.33 -2.08
C LYS A 34 19.58 2.68 -0.70
N ILE A 35 18.84 1.59 -0.49
CA ILE A 35 18.81 0.87 0.79
C ILE A 35 20.15 0.19 1.05
N GLU A 36 20.76 -0.41 0.03
CA GLU A 36 22.09 -1.00 0.12
C GLU A 36 23.13 0.03 0.54
N HIS A 37 23.16 1.18 -0.14
CA HIS A 37 24.07 2.27 0.20
C HIS A 37 23.86 2.80 1.62
N PHE A 38 22.60 2.98 2.04
CA PHE A 38 22.28 3.40 3.40
C PHE A 38 22.81 2.42 4.45
N ALA A 39 22.72 1.11 4.17
CA ALA A 39 23.23 0.06 5.04
C ALA A 39 24.77 -0.03 5.02
N ASP A 40 25.41 0.21 3.87
CA ASP A 40 26.87 0.28 3.72
C ASP A 40 27.47 1.36 4.62
N GLU A 41 26.94 2.59 4.54
CA GLU A 41 27.40 3.73 5.32
C GLU A 41 27.41 3.49 6.83
N ARG A 42 26.58 2.55 7.31
CA ARG A 42 26.36 2.25 8.72
C ARG A 42 26.95 0.91 9.16
N ASP A 43 27.58 0.17 8.26
CA ASP A 43 28.07 -1.20 8.51
C ASP A 43 26.95 -2.12 9.07
N TRP A 44 25.75 -2.01 8.50
CA TRP A 44 24.56 -2.74 8.98
C TRP A 44 24.34 -4.10 8.33
N HIS A 45 25.17 -4.48 7.35
CA HIS A 45 25.06 -5.78 6.67
C HIS A 45 25.06 -6.97 7.62
N LYS A 46 25.82 -6.88 8.72
CA LYS A 46 25.87 -7.91 9.78
C LYS A 46 24.54 -8.14 10.49
N PHE A 47 23.67 -7.12 10.53
CA PHE A 47 22.34 -7.20 11.13
C PHE A 47 21.26 -7.59 10.11
N HIS A 48 21.50 -7.31 8.82
CA HIS A 48 20.59 -7.60 7.70
C HIS A 48 20.65 -9.08 7.26
N THR A 49 20.46 -10.00 8.21
CA THR A 49 20.19 -11.42 7.91
C THR A 49 18.74 -11.57 7.46
N PRO A 50 18.39 -12.54 6.58
CA PRO A 50 17.01 -12.72 6.12
C PRO A 50 15.99 -12.88 7.25
N ARG A 51 16.35 -13.61 8.32
CA ARG A 51 15.48 -13.77 9.49
C ARG A 51 15.23 -12.43 10.20
N ASN A 52 16.27 -11.63 10.41
CA ASN A 52 16.12 -10.36 11.12
C ASN A 52 15.27 -9.37 10.30
N LEU A 53 15.50 -9.30 8.98
CA LEU A 53 14.72 -8.46 8.07
C LEU A 53 13.24 -8.87 8.04
N LEU A 54 12.96 -10.18 8.01
CA LEU A 54 11.58 -10.69 8.11
C LEU A 54 10.90 -10.28 9.42
N LEU A 55 11.61 -10.38 10.54
CA LEU A 55 11.06 -10.01 11.84
C LEU A 55 10.84 -8.50 11.97
N ALA A 56 11.78 -7.68 11.47
CA ALA A 56 11.62 -6.23 11.41
C ALA A 56 10.39 -5.84 10.56
N MET A 57 10.31 -6.36 9.33
CA MET A 57 9.13 -6.18 8.46
C MET A 57 7.81 -6.57 9.13
N THR A 58 7.81 -7.64 9.94
CA THR A 58 6.61 -8.06 10.66
C THR A 58 6.19 -7.04 11.74
N GLY A 59 7.16 -6.37 12.37
CA GLY A 59 6.93 -5.24 13.27
C GLY A 59 6.23 -4.10 12.54
N GLU A 60 6.79 -3.67 11.40
CA GLU A 60 6.23 -2.56 10.61
C GLU A 60 4.82 -2.87 10.07
N VAL A 61 4.55 -4.14 9.73
CA VAL A 61 3.17 -4.56 9.40
C VAL A 61 2.23 -4.38 10.60
N GLY A 62 2.74 -4.60 11.81
CA GLY A 62 2.03 -4.28 13.05
C GLY A 62 1.73 -2.78 13.16
N GLU A 63 2.71 -1.91 12.91
CA GLU A 63 2.53 -0.44 12.94
C GLU A 63 1.51 0.03 11.88
N VAL A 64 1.53 -0.58 10.67
CA VAL A 64 0.46 -0.40 9.69
C VAL A 64 -0.90 -0.82 10.26
N CYS A 65 -0.99 -1.94 10.99
CA CYS A 65 -2.25 -2.36 11.61
C CYS A 65 -2.71 -1.37 12.69
N GLU A 66 -1.77 -0.78 13.44
CA GLU A 66 -2.08 0.21 14.47
C GLU A 66 -2.74 1.47 13.91
N CYS A 67 -2.40 1.87 12.68
CA CYS A 67 -3.06 2.97 11.97
C CYS A 67 -4.58 2.72 11.80
N PHE A 68 -4.99 1.45 11.67
CA PHE A 68 -6.39 1.06 11.42
C PHE A 68 -7.11 0.48 12.63
N GLN A 69 -6.41 0.03 13.68
CA GLN A 69 -6.97 -0.82 14.74
C GLN A 69 -8.21 -0.23 15.46
N TRP A 70 -8.34 1.10 15.52
CA TRP A 70 -9.45 1.82 16.17
C TRP A 70 -10.32 2.63 15.18
N ARG A 71 -10.05 2.51 13.87
CA ARG A 71 -10.84 3.16 12.80
C ARG A 71 -11.95 2.20 12.42
N ASN A 72 -13.07 2.27 13.13
CA ASN A 72 -14.18 1.32 12.96
C ASN A 72 -14.88 1.44 11.59
N ASP A 73 -15.65 0.39 11.25
CA ASP A 73 -16.55 0.26 10.08
C ASP A 73 -17.70 1.31 10.04
N ASP A 74 -17.75 2.24 10.99
CA ASP A 74 -18.81 3.24 11.22
C ASP A 74 -18.80 4.40 10.19
N GLY A 75 -17.96 4.33 9.16
CA GLY A 75 -17.84 5.34 8.11
C GLY A 75 -16.67 6.32 8.26
N GLN A 76 -15.71 6.05 9.15
CA GLN A 76 -14.40 6.72 9.12
C GLN A 76 -13.49 6.04 8.10
N ASP A 77 -13.85 6.17 6.81
CA ASP A 77 -13.01 5.73 5.70
C ASP A 77 -11.71 6.56 5.65
N VAL A 78 -10.71 6.08 4.92
CA VAL A 78 -9.43 6.80 4.67
C VAL A 78 -9.66 8.20 4.08
N ASP A 79 -10.84 8.43 3.49
CA ASP A 79 -11.27 9.72 2.99
C ASP A 79 -11.45 10.79 4.08
N THR A 80 -11.71 10.41 5.34
CA THR A 80 -11.85 11.36 6.46
C THR A 80 -10.56 11.59 7.24
N TRP A 81 -9.47 10.94 6.85
CA TRP A 81 -8.18 11.03 7.55
C TRP A 81 -7.53 12.39 7.36
N THR A 82 -6.87 12.87 8.42
CA THR A 82 -6.08 14.09 8.39
C THR A 82 -4.83 13.93 7.51
N ALA A 83 -4.14 15.04 7.22
CA ALA A 83 -2.86 14.97 6.51
C ALA A 83 -1.81 14.19 7.31
N GLU A 84 -1.78 14.39 8.63
CA GLU A 84 -0.88 13.70 9.56
C GLU A 84 -1.17 12.19 9.60
N ASP A 85 -2.45 11.79 9.66
CA ASP A 85 -2.84 10.38 9.59
C ASP A 85 -2.33 9.70 8.31
N LYS A 86 -2.39 10.41 7.17
CA LYS A 86 -1.94 9.89 5.86
C LYS A 86 -0.42 9.89 5.73
N GLU A 87 0.25 10.86 6.33
CA GLU A 87 1.71 10.91 6.41
C GLU A 87 2.23 9.74 7.22
N HIS A 88 1.71 9.53 8.43
CA HIS A 88 2.08 8.41 9.30
C HIS A 88 1.84 7.04 8.62
N LEU A 89 0.66 6.83 8.02
CA LEU A 89 0.43 5.60 7.24
C LEU A 89 1.43 5.46 6.07
N GLY A 90 1.82 6.57 5.45
CA GLY A 90 2.83 6.59 4.40
C GLY A 90 4.22 6.15 4.91
N GLU A 91 4.60 6.54 6.11
CA GLU A 91 5.83 6.11 6.78
C GLU A 91 5.80 4.60 7.03
N GLU A 92 4.76 4.08 7.68
CA GLU A 92 4.66 2.65 8.01
C GLU A 92 4.61 1.74 6.77
N LEU A 93 3.86 2.15 5.74
CA LEU A 93 3.86 1.45 4.46
C LEU A 93 5.24 1.48 3.78
N SER A 94 5.98 2.57 3.94
CA SER A 94 7.33 2.71 3.39
C SER A 94 8.32 1.80 4.10
N ASP A 95 8.22 1.66 5.42
CA ASP A 95 9.09 0.77 6.19
C ASP A 95 8.86 -0.70 5.84
N VAL A 96 7.60 -1.13 5.68
CA VAL A 96 7.28 -2.45 5.12
C VAL A 96 7.92 -2.67 3.75
N LEU A 97 7.80 -1.68 2.84
CA LEU A 97 8.39 -1.76 1.51
C LEU A 97 9.92 -1.85 1.55
N ILE A 98 10.58 -1.04 2.38
CA ILE A 98 12.03 -1.00 2.54
C ILE A 98 12.55 -2.36 3.00
N TYR A 99 11.96 -2.94 4.05
CA TYR A 99 12.37 -4.27 4.52
C TYR A 99 12.05 -5.37 3.50
N LEU A 100 10.93 -5.30 2.78
CA LEU A 100 10.59 -6.28 1.74
C LEU A 100 11.63 -6.26 0.60
N VAL A 101 11.98 -5.07 0.10
CA VAL A 101 13.00 -4.92 -0.95
C VAL A 101 14.36 -5.41 -0.45
N ARG A 102 14.75 -5.04 0.77
CA ARG A 102 16.03 -5.48 1.33
C ARG A 102 16.06 -6.99 1.60
N LEU A 103 14.96 -7.58 2.03
CA LEU A 103 14.83 -9.03 2.21
C LEU A 103 14.96 -9.75 0.87
N ALA A 104 14.32 -9.25 -0.18
CA ALA A 104 14.43 -9.83 -1.52
C ALA A 104 15.88 -9.78 -2.04
N ASP A 105 16.55 -8.64 -1.89
CA ASP A 105 17.97 -8.45 -2.21
C ASP A 105 18.87 -9.44 -1.47
N ARG A 106 18.73 -9.56 -0.14
CA ARG A 106 19.50 -10.54 0.66
C ARG A 106 19.17 -12.00 0.34
N CYS A 107 18.02 -12.27 -0.27
CA CYS A 107 17.62 -13.60 -0.74
C CYS A 107 17.96 -13.84 -2.22
N ASN A 108 18.56 -12.88 -2.92
CA ASN A 108 18.81 -12.91 -4.37
C ASN A 108 17.54 -13.13 -5.20
N ILE A 109 16.46 -12.43 -4.85
CA ILE A 109 15.17 -12.50 -5.54
C ILE A 109 14.96 -11.22 -6.35
N ASP A 110 14.81 -11.35 -7.67
CA ASP A 110 14.28 -10.29 -8.53
C ASP A 110 12.79 -10.08 -8.22
N LEU A 111 12.53 -9.20 -7.25
CA LEU A 111 11.20 -8.91 -6.73
C LEU A 111 10.24 -8.35 -7.80
N PRO A 112 10.62 -7.39 -8.66
CA PRO A 112 9.77 -6.94 -9.77
C PRO A 112 9.32 -8.08 -10.68
N THR A 113 10.26 -8.91 -11.14
CA THR A 113 9.93 -10.04 -12.03
C THR A 113 9.08 -11.08 -11.30
N ALA A 114 9.36 -11.36 -10.03
CA ALA A 114 8.56 -12.27 -9.21
C ALA A 114 7.11 -11.78 -9.04
N ALA A 115 6.92 -10.48 -8.81
CA ALA A 115 5.61 -9.85 -8.69
C ALA A 115 4.81 -9.94 -10.00
N LEU A 116 5.43 -9.61 -11.14
CA LEU A 116 4.80 -9.72 -12.47
C LEU A 116 4.34 -11.16 -12.76
N ARG A 117 5.22 -12.15 -12.55
CA ARG A 117 4.87 -13.57 -12.69
C ARG A 117 3.75 -13.99 -11.75
N LYS A 118 3.70 -13.44 -10.53
CA LYS A 118 2.62 -13.73 -9.57
C LYS A 118 1.29 -13.16 -10.04
N MET A 119 1.30 -11.98 -10.65
CA MET A 119 0.10 -11.36 -11.24
C MET A 119 -0.46 -12.19 -12.39
N GLU A 120 0.38 -12.69 -13.29
CA GLU A 120 -0.04 -13.61 -14.35
C GLU A 120 -0.70 -14.88 -13.78
N LYS A 121 -0.08 -15.48 -12.76
CA LYS A 121 -0.66 -16.64 -12.05
C LYS A 121 -1.98 -16.31 -11.37
N ASN A 122 -2.13 -15.11 -10.80
CA ASN A 122 -3.37 -14.66 -10.19
C ASN A 122 -4.48 -14.47 -11.23
N ALA A 123 -4.17 -13.93 -12.40
CA ALA A 123 -5.14 -13.75 -13.48
C ALA A 123 -5.70 -15.09 -14.01
N ILE A 124 -4.84 -16.12 -14.07
CA ILE A 124 -5.27 -17.50 -14.38
C ILE A 124 -6.17 -18.05 -13.27
N LYS A 125 -5.78 -17.83 -12.00
CA LYS A 125 -6.52 -18.33 -10.82
C LYS A 125 -7.87 -17.63 -10.61
N TYR A 126 -8.01 -16.38 -11.02
CA TYR A 126 -9.21 -15.56 -10.86
C TYR A 126 -9.58 -14.88 -12.19
N PRO A 127 -10.17 -15.64 -13.14
CA PRO A 127 -10.54 -15.07 -14.44
C PRO A 127 -11.56 -13.94 -14.28
N ALA A 128 -11.32 -12.80 -14.94
CA ALA A 128 -12.15 -11.60 -14.79
C ALA A 128 -13.64 -11.81 -15.08
N LYS A 129 -13.99 -12.74 -15.98
CA LYS A 129 -15.39 -13.06 -16.30
C LYS A 129 -16.13 -13.81 -15.18
N LEU A 130 -15.39 -14.48 -14.31
CA LEU A 130 -15.93 -15.33 -13.25
C LEU A 130 -15.81 -14.65 -11.87
N ALA A 131 -14.70 -13.97 -11.61
CA ALA A 131 -14.42 -13.34 -10.32
C ALA A 131 -14.90 -11.87 -10.21
N LYS A 132 -15.64 -11.34 -11.19
CA LYS A 132 -16.10 -9.94 -11.15
C LYS A 132 -17.08 -9.74 -9.99
N GLY A 133 -16.73 -8.88 -9.03
CA GLY A 133 -17.55 -8.59 -7.85
C GLY A 133 -17.59 -9.72 -6.81
N SER A 134 -16.72 -10.73 -6.93
CA SER A 134 -16.71 -11.90 -6.03
C SER A 134 -15.28 -12.31 -5.68
N SER A 135 -14.98 -12.36 -4.39
CA SER A 135 -13.71 -12.90 -3.85
C SER A 135 -13.76 -14.41 -3.61
N LEU A 136 -14.84 -15.08 -4.03
CA LEU A 136 -15.00 -16.52 -3.86
C LEU A 136 -13.85 -17.27 -4.54
N LYS A 137 -13.31 -18.27 -3.85
CA LYS A 137 -12.22 -19.12 -4.36
C LYS A 137 -12.68 -19.86 -5.62
N TYR A 138 -11.74 -20.14 -6.51
CA TYR A 138 -11.93 -20.81 -7.81
C TYR A 138 -12.72 -22.13 -7.77
N THR A 139 -12.84 -22.78 -6.60
CA THR A 139 -13.71 -23.95 -6.38
C THR A 139 -15.21 -23.66 -6.49
N ALA A 140 -15.60 -22.39 -6.62
CA ALA A 140 -17.00 -21.97 -6.80
C ALA A 140 -17.46 -21.93 -8.28
N TYR A 141 -16.57 -22.15 -9.25
CA TYR A 141 -16.87 -22.02 -10.70
C TYR A 141 -16.65 -23.31 -11.50
N THR A 142 -16.44 -24.44 -10.82
CA THR A 142 -16.46 -25.80 -11.40
C THR A 142 -17.84 -26.42 -11.30
#